data_AF-A0A6B9EWD5-F1
#
_entry.id   AF-A0A6B9EWD5-F1
#
_cell.length_a   1.000
_cell.length_b   1.000
_cell.length_c   1.000
_cell.angle_alpha   90.00
_cell.angle_beta   90.00
_cell.angle_gamma   90.00
#
_symmetry.space_group_name_H-M   'P 1'
#
loop_
_entity.id
_entity.type
_entity.pdbx_description
1 polymer ?
#
loop_
_entity_poly.entity_id
_entity_poly.type
_entity_poly.pdbx_seq_one_letter_code
_entity_poly.pdbx_strand_id
1 'polypeptide(L)'
;MQLPPFRAVGDGLKDRFDGASRVLVTNRGNVKRRALLKPYHPEHKPPSKKDLVYFESSPDFCFPDTSLGHGGTGGRVCNVTSIGVDGCDLMCCGRGYKAEYR
;
A
#
# COMPACT_ATOMS: atom_id res chain seq x y z
N MET A 1 -14.72 -22.88 -19.10
CA MET A 1 -14.45 -22.10 -17.87
C MET A 1 -14.13 -20.68 -18.28
N GLN A 2 -14.84 -19.69 -17.74
CA GLN A 2 -14.64 -18.26 -18.04
C GLN A 2 -13.91 -17.61 -16.86
N LEU A 3 -13.00 -16.68 -17.16
CA LEU A 3 -12.31 -15.91 -16.13
C LEU A 3 -13.26 -14.92 -15.46
N PRO A 4 -13.03 -14.58 -14.17
CA PRO A 4 -13.81 -13.56 -13.50
C PRO A 4 -13.58 -12.17 -14.11
N PRO A 5 -14.50 -11.21 -13.90
CA PRO A 5 -14.27 -9.81 -14.22
C PRO A 5 -13.02 -9.26 -13.52
N PHE A 6 -12.29 -8.37 -14.21
CA PHE A 6 -11.03 -7.82 -13.68
C PHE A 6 -11.23 -7.06 -12.35
N ARG A 7 -12.40 -6.44 -12.13
CA ARG A 7 -12.73 -5.80 -10.85
C ARG A 7 -12.60 -6.75 -9.66
N ALA A 8 -13.08 -7.98 -9.81
CA ALA A 8 -13.03 -9.00 -8.76
C ALA A 8 -11.59 -9.47 -8.50
N VAL A 9 -10.76 -9.53 -9.54
CA VAL A 9 -9.32 -9.78 -9.40
C VAL A 9 -8.66 -8.62 -8.64
N GLY A 10 -9.02 -7.38 -8.97
CA GLY A 10 -8.54 -6.18 -8.30
C GLY A 10 -8.89 -6.14 -6.82
N ASP A 11 -10.13 -6.48 -6.45
CA ASP A 11 -10.55 -6.59 -5.05
C ASP A 11 -9.71 -7.63 -4.30
N GLY A 12 -9.56 -8.83 -4.87
CA GLY A 12 -8.74 -9.88 -4.26
C GLY A 12 -7.26 -9.53 -4.13
N LEU A 13 -6.72 -8.64 -4.98
CA LEU A 13 -5.37 -8.12 -4.85
C LEU A 13 -5.28 -6.98 -3.84
N LYS A 14 -6.31 -6.14 -3.73
CA LYS A 14 -6.38 -5.07 -2.73
C LYS A 14 -6.43 -5.63 -1.32
N ASP A 15 -7.18 -6.71 -1.09
CA ASP A 15 -7.20 -7.40 0.20
C ASP A 15 -5.81 -7.92 0.60
N ARG A 16 -5.05 -8.43 -0.38
CA ARG A 16 -3.67 -8.90 -0.16
C ARG A 16 -2.68 -7.76 0.03
N PHE A 17 -2.96 -6.59 -0.53
CA PHE A 17 -2.18 -5.38 -0.30
C PHE A 17 -2.35 -4.89 1.14
N ASP A 18 -3.58 -4.89 1.65
CA ASP A 18 -3.85 -4.50 3.05
C ASP A 18 -3.25 -5.49 4.06
N GLY A 19 -3.14 -6.78 3.68
CA GLY A 19 -2.49 -7.83 4.47
C GLY A 19 -1.03 -8.10 4.10
N ALA A 20 -0.36 -7.23 3.34
CA ALA A 20 0.98 -7.50 2.83
C ALA A 20 2.00 -7.65 3.98
N SER A 21 2.90 -8.63 3.85
CA SER A 21 3.87 -8.96 4.91
C SER A 21 5.19 -8.22 4.71
N ARG A 22 5.65 -7.52 5.75
CA ARG A 22 7.00 -6.95 5.77
C ARG A 22 8.03 -8.06 5.98
N VAL A 23 9.03 -8.10 5.12
CA VAL A 23 10.07 -9.13 5.14
C VAL A 23 11.48 -8.55 5.19
N LEU A 24 12.39 -9.30 5.81
CA LEU A 24 13.83 -9.08 5.75
C LEU A 24 14.37 -9.79 4.51
N VAL A 25 15.14 -9.06 3.69
CA VAL A 25 15.82 -9.61 2.54
C VAL A 25 17.26 -9.93 2.93
N THR A 26 17.59 -11.22 3.07
CA THR A 26 18.98 -11.64 3.29
C THR A 26 19.58 -12.17 1.98
N ASN A 27 20.63 -11.51 1.48
CA ASN A 27 21.42 -12.03 0.38
C ASN A 27 22.45 -13.03 0.94
N ARG A 28 22.14 -14.32 0.92
CA ARG A 28 23.17 -15.35 1.15
C ARG A 28 23.84 -15.56 -0.20
N GLY A 29 25.11 -15.16 -0.32
CA GLY A 29 25.92 -15.09 -1.55
C GLY A 29 26.19 -16.42 -2.26
N ASN A 30 25.16 -17.24 -2.46
CA ASN A 30 25.20 -18.49 -3.17
C ASN A 30 24.03 -18.49 -4.17
N VAL A 31 24.38 -18.34 -5.45
CA VAL A 31 23.52 -18.05 -6.62
C VAL A 31 22.30 -18.99 -6.76
N LYS A 32 22.30 -20.14 -6.06
CA LYS A 32 21.23 -21.15 -6.09
C LYS A 32 20.16 -21.01 -5.00
N ARG A 33 20.30 -20.13 -4.01
CA ARG A 33 19.29 -19.93 -2.96
C ARG A 33 18.60 -18.58 -3.14
N ARG A 34 17.33 -18.63 -3.56
CA ARG A 34 16.41 -17.48 -3.61
C ARG A 34 16.55 -16.66 -2.31
N ALA A 35 16.44 -15.33 -2.42
CA ALA A 35 16.38 -14.45 -1.27
C ALA A 35 15.42 -15.03 -0.23
N LEU A 36 15.95 -15.34 0.96
CA LEU A 36 15.14 -15.92 2.01
C LEU A 36 14.31 -14.80 2.61
N LEU A 37 13.02 -14.78 2.25
CA LEU A 37 12.06 -13.82 2.81
C LEU A 37 11.64 -14.31 4.18
N LYS A 38 12.19 -13.69 5.22
CA LYS A 38 11.75 -13.93 6.60
C LYS A 38 10.82 -12.80 7.02
N PRO A 39 9.76 -13.07 7.80
CA PRO A 39 8.98 -12.01 8.44
C PRO A 39 9.91 -11.04 9.19
N TYR A 40 9.61 -9.74 9.09
CA TYR A 40 10.31 -8.71 9.87
C TYR A 40 10.09 -8.90 11.38
N HIS A 41 8.87 -9.30 11.74
CA HIS A 41 8.45 -9.65 13.10
C HIS A 41 8.38 -11.18 13.26
N PRO A 42 9.18 -11.80 14.15
CA PRO A 42 9.23 -13.26 14.32
C PRO A 42 7.90 -13.92 14.71
N GLU A 43 7.02 -13.19 15.39
CA GLU A 43 5.70 -13.60 15.84
C GLU A 43 4.66 -13.67 14.70
N HIS A 44 4.95 -13.09 13.54
CA HIS A 44 4.05 -13.12 12.39
C HIS A 44 4.19 -14.42 11.59
N LYS A 45 3.07 -14.84 10.99
CA LYS A 45 3.06 -16.00 10.10
C LYS A 45 3.94 -15.72 8.87
N PRO A 46 4.77 -16.69 8.44
CA PRO A 46 5.51 -16.57 7.18
C PRO A 46 4.56 -16.39 5.99
N PRO A 47 4.91 -15.53 5.01
CA PRO A 47 4.08 -15.31 3.84
C PRO A 47 4.02 -16.56 2.95
N SER A 48 2.85 -16.82 2.39
CA SER A 48 2.61 -17.86 1.39
C SER A 48 2.93 -17.37 -0.02
N LYS A 49 2.92 -18.28 -1.01
CA LYS A 49 3.14 -17.94 -2.43
C LYS A 49 2.09 -16.99 -3.02
N LYS A 50 0.94 -16.83 -2.34
CA LYS A 50 -0.16 -15.99 -2.80
C LYS A 50 -0.12 -14.60 -2.15
N ASP A 51 0.70 -14.39 -1.13
CA ASP A 51 0.71 -13.16 -0.36
C ASP A 51 1.63 -12.12 -1.00
N LEU A 52 1.27 -10.84 -0.84
CA LEU A 52 2.14 -9.74 -1.22
C LEU A 52 3.15 -9.49 -0.09
N VAL A 53 4.37 -9.14 -0.48
CA VAL A 53 5.48 -8.88 0.45
C VAL A 53 6.15 -7.56 0.10
N TYR A 54 6.66 -6.87 1.11
CA TYR A 54 7.44 -5.64 0.96
C TYR A 54 8.59 -5.63 1.98
N PHE A 55 9.64 -4.86 1.74
CA PHE A 55 10.80 -4.79 2.66
C PHE A 55 11.09 -3.35 3.12
N GLU A 56 10.81 -2.35 2.29
CA GLU A 56 10.93 -0.93 2.61
C GLU A 56 9.59 -0.33 3.02
N SER A 57 9.61 0.57 4.00
CA SER A 57 8.43 1.33 4.39
C SER A 57 8.00 2.25 3.25
N SER A 58 6.69 2.40 3.06
CA SER A 58 6.15 3.38 2.13
C SER A 58 6.48 4.81 2.59
N PRO A 59 6.74 5.74 1.66
CA PRO A 59 6.98 7.14 2.00
C PRO A 59 5.68 7.83 2.45
N ASP A 60 5.80 9.06 2.94
CA ASP A 60 4.66 9.93 3.15
C ASP A 60 4.20 10.55 1.83
N PHE A 61 2.95 10.30 1.45
CA PHE A 61 2.35 10.82 0.21
C PHE A 61 1.61 12.14 0.40
N CYS A 62 1.63 12.74 1.60
CA CYS A 62 0.92 13.97 1.89
C CYS A 62 1.42 15.17 1.08
N PHE A 63 2.72 15.26 0.83
CA PHE A 63 3.37 16.38 0.14
C PHE A 63 4.02 15.92 -1.17
N PRO A 64 4.20 16.83 -2.15
CA PRO A 64 4.91 16.50 -3.38
C PRO A 64 6.37 16.17 -3.08
N ASP A 65 6.84 15.06 -3.65
CA ASP A 65 8.25 14.67 -3.66
C ASP A 65 8.62 14.26 -5.09
N THR A 66 9.37 15.13 -5.78
CA THR A 66 9.84 14.88 -7.14
C THR A 66 10.92 13.82 -7.22
N SER A 67 11.65 13.56 -6.14
CA SER A 67 12.69 12.53 -6.10
C SER A 67 12.09 11.12 -6.07
N LEU A 68 10.93 10.97 -5.43
CA LEU A 68 10.16 9.72 -5.38
C LEU A 68 9.04 9.66 -6.45
N GLY A 69 8.77 10.76 -7.13
CA GLY A 69 7.84 10.82 -8.27
C GLY A 69 6.37 10.94 -7.91
N HIS A 70 6.01 11.48 -6.74
CA HIS A 70 4.61 11.68 -6.35
C HIS A 70 4.27 13.16 -6.12
N GLY A 71 3.06 13.56 -6.52
CA GLY A 71 2.59 14.97 -6.46
C GLY A 71 1.99 15.42 -5.13
N GLY A 72 1.93 14.55 -4.12
CA GLY A 72 1.22 14.84 -2.87
C GLY A 72 -0.30 14.66 -2.99
N THR A 73 -1.05 15.08 -1.97
CA THR A 73 -2.53 15.01 -1.97
C THR A 73 -3.24 16.33 -2.24
N GLY A 74 -2.50 17.39 -2.56
CA GLY A 74 -3.09 18.69 -2.91
C GLY A 74 -4.01 18.60 -4.14
N GLY A 75 -5.19 19.23 -4.06
CA GLY A 75 -6.16 19.25 -5.16
C GLY A 75 -6.93 17.94 -5.38
N ARG A 76 -6.74 16.93 -4.53
CA ARG A 76 -7.55 15.70 -4.58
C ARG A 76 -8.92 15.92 -3.95
N VAL A 77 -9.93 15.27 -4.52
CA VAL A 77 -11.28 15.20 -3.95
C VAL A 77 -11.26 14.29 -2.73
N CYS A 78 -11.94 14.69 -1.67
CA CYS A 78 -12.13 13.92 -0.45
C CYS A 78 -13.61 13.87 -0.06
N ASN A 79 -13.96 12.91 0.78
CA ASN A 79 -15.31 12.71 1.29
C ASN A 79 -15.40 13.17 2.76
N VAL A 80 -16.22 14.18 3.04
CA VAL A 80 -16.36 14.74 4.40
C VAL A 80 -17.00 13.77 5.39
N THR A 81 -17.85 12.85 4.90
CA THR A 81 -18.55 11.89 5.78
C THR A 81 -17.73 10.63 6.05
N SER A 82 -16.63 10.42 5.32
CA SER A 82 -15.76 9.25 5.51
C SER A 82 -14.72 9.52 6.60
N ILE A 83 -14.53 8.53 7.47
CA ILE A 83 -13.43 8.46 8.43
C ILE A 83 -12.21 7.71 7.86
N GLY A 84 -12.34 7.14 6.66
CA GLY A 84 -11.32 6.33 6.01
C GLY A 84 -10.31 7.16 5.23
N VAL A 85 -9.47 6.49 4.45
CA VAL A 85 -8.42 7.15 3.66
C VAL A 85 -8.96 8.12 2.62
N ASP A 86 -10.21 7.95 2.16
CA ASP A 86 -10.93 8.90 1.30
C ASP A 86 -11.51 10.09 2.08
N GLY A 87 -11.54 10.01 3.40
CA GLY A 87 -11.95 11.05 4.33
C GLY A 87 -11.10 12.30 4.22
N CYS A 88 -11.70 13.48 4.34
CA CYS A 88 -10.94 14.73 4.20
C CYS A 88 -9.84 14.92 5.25
N ASP A 89 -10.01 14.38 6.46
CA ASP A 89 -8.99 14.47 7.51
C ASP A 89 -7.72 13.70 7.12
N LEU A 90 -7.87 12.51 6.52
CA LEU A 90 -6.76 11.65 6.11
C LEU A 90 -6.24 12.03 4.72
N MET A 91 -7.11 12.21 3.73
CA MET A 91 -6.74 12.58 2.36
C MET A 91 -6.03 13.94 2.31
N CYS A 92 -6.48 14.92 3.10
CA CYS A 92 -5.84 16.24 3.17
C CYS A 92 -4.76 16.34 4.27
N CYS A 93 -4.46 15.25 4.96
CA CYS A 93 -3.41 15.16 5.98
C CYS A 93 -3.53 16.26 7.06
N GLY A 94 -4.75 16.51 7.53
CA GLY A 94 -5.04 17.54 8.55
C GLY A 94 -4.88 19.00 8.11
N ARG A 95 -4.57 19.28 6.84
CA ARG A 95 -4.41 20.66 6.33
C ARG A 95 -5.73 21.39 6.08
N GLY A 96 -6.86 20.73 6.32
CA GLY A 96 -8.20 21.22 5.99
C GLY A 96 -8.56 20.99 4.52
N TYR A 97 -9.80 21.33 4.16
CA TYR A 97 -10.35 21.16 2.82
C TYR A 97 -11.30 22.32 2.48
N LYS A 98 -11.52 22.56 1.18
CA LYS A 98 -12.53 23.49 0.68
C LYS A 98 -13.73 22.69 0.19
N ALA A 99 -14.91 23.00 0.71
CA ALA A 99 -16.16 22.45 0.19
C ALA A 99 -16.64 23.33 -0.96
N GLU A 100 -16.76 22.75 -2.16
CA GLU A 100 -17.35 23.42 -3.31
C GLU A 100 -18.77 22.88 -3.48
N TYR A 101 -19.78 23.67 -3.10
CA TYR A 101 -21.18 23.36 -3.38
C TYR A 101 -21.53 24.01 -4.71
N ARG A 102 -21.79 23.19 -5.73
CA ARG A 102 -22.26 23.65 -7.04
C ARG A 102 -23.78 23.57 -7.12
#